data_AF-A0AAN9AWI9-F1
#
_entry.id   AF-A0AAN9AWI9-F1
#
_cell.length_a   1.000
_cell.length_b   1.000
_cell.length_c   1.000
_cell.angle_alpha   90.00
_cell.angle_beta   90.00
_cell.angle_gamma   90.00
#
_symmetry.space_group_name_H-M   'P 1'
#
loop_
_entity.id
_entity.type
_entity.pdbx_description
1 polymer ?
#
loop_
_entity_poly.entity_id
_entity_poly.type
_entity_poly.pdbx_seq_one_letter_code
_entity_poly.pdbx_strand_id
1 'polypeptide(L)'
;MKCVILLALVAVAFAQVHRPDFDHGDPLHHVVMAEVENLIKSTAGISETDCEAKCDAMFDLAAGHDEQVTDHLCAEECKHQLRVQSVTEHPQPTHPTHPPHPTHP
;
A
#
# COMPACT_ATOMS: atom_id res chain seq x y z
N MET A 1 -26.90 29.68 3.00
CA MET A 1 -25.62 29.60 2.26
C MET A 1 -24.43 29.28 3.18
N LYS A 2 -24.22 29.97 4.31
CA LYS A 2 -23.16 29.63 5.28
C LYS A 2 -23.24 28.20 5.87
N CYS A 3 -24.45 27.70 6.10
CA CYS A 3 -24.66 26.34 6.65
C CYS A 3 -24.27 25.22 5.67
N VAL A 4 -24.32 25.48 4.36
CA VAL A 4 -23.95 24.49 3.34
C VAL A 4 -22.42 24.30 3.29
N ILE A 5 -21.67 25.38 3.51
CA ILE A 5 -20.20 25.36 3.55
C ILE A 5 -19.71 24.55 4.77
N LEU A 6 -20.38 24.68 5.93
CA LEU A 6 -20.03 23.93 7.13
C LEU A 6 -20.29 22.43 6.98
N LEU A 7 -21.39 22.03 6.32
CA LEU A 7 -21.69 20.61 6.09
C LEU A 7 -20.70 19.95 5.12
N ALA A 8 -20.23 20.68 4.11
CA ALA A 8 -19.25 20.16 3.15
C ALA A 8 -17.90 19.87 3.79
N LEU A 9 -17.44 20.71 4.73
CA LEU A 9 -16.15 20.51 5.41
C LEU A 9 -16.15 19.31 6.35
N VAL A 10 -17.28 19.05 7.03
CA VAL A 10 -17.43 17.90 7.93
C VAL A 10 -17.37 16.59 7.14
N ALA A 11 -18.00 16.51 5.96
CA ALA A 11 -17.96 15.31 5.13
C ALA A 11 -16.53 14.95 4.64
N VAL A 12 -15.71 15.95 4.31
CA VAL A 12 -14.32 15.74 3.85
C VAL A 12 -13.40 15.27 4.99
N ALA A 13 -13.69 15.63 6.24
CA ALA A 13 -12.92 15.17 7.40
C ALA A 13 -13.09 13.67 7.68
N PHE A 14 -14.23 13.08 7.32
CA PHE A 14 -14.48 11.64 7.49
C PHE A 14 -14.02 10.79 6.29
N ALA A 15 -13.78 11.41 5.12
CA ALA A 15 -13.38 10.71 3.91
C ALA A 15 -11.86 10.49 3.79
N GLN A 16 -11.07 11.19 4.59
CA GLN A 16 -9.62 11.02 4.63
C GLN A 16 -9.28 9.77 5.45
N VAL A 17 -8.98 8.67 4.76
CA VAL A 17 -8.46 7.43 5.34
C VAL A 17 -7.06 7.72 5.89
N HIS A 18 -7.01 8.29 7.09
CA HIS A 18 -5.76 8.57 7.78
C HIS A 18 -5.15 7.24 8.22
N ARG A 19 -3.95 6.93 7.75
CA ARG A 19 -3.18 5.75 8.15
C ARG A 19 -2.29 6.13 9.33
N PRO A 20 -2.64 5.76 10.57
CA PRO A 20 -1.85 6.16 11.74
C PRO A 20 -0.46 5.51 11.76
N ASP A 21 -0.25 4.41 11.04
CA ASP A 21 0.97 3.60 11.08
C ASP A 21 1.83 3.71 9.80
N PHE A 22 1.44 4.55 8.84
CA PHE A 22 2.23 4.71 7.61
C PHE A 22 3.34 5.73 7.82
N ASP A 23 4.59 5.26 7.92
CA ASP A 23 5.76 6.12 7.98
C ASP A 23 6.18 6.56 6.57
N HIS A 24 5.75 7.76 6.17
CA HIS A 24 6.13 8.36 4.89
C HIS A 24 7.63 8.72 4.79
N GLY A 25 8.36 8.72 5.90
CA GLY A 25 9.80 8.99 5.93
C GLY A 25 10.66 7.76 5.77
N ASP A 26 10.07 6.56 5.89
CA ASP A 26 10.81 5.30 5.84
C ASP A 26 10.86 4.73 4.41
N PRO A 27 12.05 4.66 3.78
CA PRO A 27 12.19 4.19 2.40
C PRO A 27 11.81 2.72 2.24
N LEU A 28 11.95 1.90 3.29
CA LEU A 28 11.55 0.49 3.25
C LEU A 28 10.01 0.37 3.16
N HIS A 29 9.28 1.12 3.97
CA HIS A 29 7.81 1.19 3.93
C HIS A 29 7.30 1.60 2.53
N HIS A 30 7.92 2.59 1.88
CA HIS A 30 7.55 2.97 0.51
C HIS A 30 7.74 1.85 -0.51
N VAL A 31 8.82 1.10 -0.39
CA VAL A 31 9.10 -0.02 -1.31
C VAL A 31 8.10 -1.15 -1.07
N VAL A 32 7.88 -1.55 0.19
CA VAL A 32 6.87 -2.56 0.54
C VAL A 32 5.48 -2.14 0.04
N MET A 33 5.12 -0.86 0.22
CA MET A 33 3.87 -0.29 -0.30
C MET A 33 3.70 -0.48 -1.81
N ALA A 34 4.72 -0.09 -2.57
CA ALA A 34 4.69 -0.15 -4.03
C ALA A 34 4.62 -1.60 -4.53
N GLU A 35 5.37 -2.52 -3.89
CA GLU A 35 5.38 -3.92 -4.27
C GLU A 35 4.04 -4.61 -3.97
N VAL A 36 3.44 -4.34 -2.80
CA VAL A 36 2.11 -4.86 -2.46
C VAL A 36 1.03 -4.32 -3.41
N GLU A 37 1.10 -3.04 -3.79
CA GLU A 37 0.18 -2.47 -4.78
C GLU A 37 0.26 -3.22 -6.11
N ASN A 38 1.48 -3.45 -6.59
CA ASN A 38 1.73 -4.17 -7.84
C ASN A 38 1.31 -5.65 -7.74
N LEU A 39 1.55 -6.29 -6.59
CA LEU A 39 1.18 -7.66 -6.32
C LEU A 39 -0.34 -7.88 -6.42
N ILE A 40 -1.12 -7.00 -5.78
CA ILE A 40 -2.59 -7.12 -5.80
C ILE A 40 -3.12 -6.80 -7.19
N LYS A 41 -2.57 -5.79 -7.88
CA LYS A 41 -2.96 -5.46 -9.27
C LYS A 41 -2.66 -6.60 -10.25
N SER A 42 -1.55 -7.31 -10.05
CA SER A 42 -1.15 -8.43 -10.92
C SER A 42 -1.89 -9.73 -10.58
N THR A 43 -2.41 -9.86 -9.36
CA THR A 43 -3.10 -11.07 -8.88
C THR A 43 -4.54 -10.74 -8.49
N ALA A 44 -5.43 -10.78 -9.48
CA ALA A 44 -6.85 -10.52 -9.26
C ALA A 44 -7.45 -11.48 -8.23
N GLY A 45 -8.09 -10.92 -7.19
CA GLY A 45 -8.75 -11.71 -6.15
C GLY A 45 -7.80 -12.43 -5.19
N ILE A 46 -6.54 -11.98 -5.08
CA ILE A 46 -5.61 -12.47 -4.06
C ILE A 46 -6.21 -12.32 -2.64
N SER A 47 -6.00 -13.33 -1.79
CA SER A 47 -6.39 -13.26 -0.38
C SER A 47 -5.36 -12.42 0.42
N GLU A 48 -5.75 -11.93 1.60
CA GLU A 48 -4.84 -11.22 2.50
C GLU A 48 -3.62 -12.09 2.87
N THR A 49 -3.86 -13.35 3.23
CA THR A 49 -2.81 -14.32 3.56
C THR A 49 -1.89 -14.62 2.38
N ASP A 50 -2.43 -14.75 1.16
CA ASP A 50 -1.60 -14.97 -0.03
C ASP A 50 -0.81 -13.72 -0.42
N CYS A 51 -1.35 -12.53 -0.15
CA CYS A 51 -0.66 -11.25 -0.34
C CYS A 51 0.53 -11.15 0.61
N GLU A 52 0.32 -11.42 1.90
CA GLU A 52 1.37 -11.43 2.92
C GLU A 52 2.48 -12.42 2.57
N ALA A 53 2.14 -13.68 2.30
CA ALA A 53 3.13 -14.71 1.98
C ALA A 53 3.96 -14.40 0.72
N LYS A 54 3.36 -13.73 -0.26
CA LYS A 54 4.07 -13.32 -1.48
C LYS A 54 4.92 -12.06 -1.26
N CYS A 55 4.43 -11.10 -0.47
CA CYS A 55 5.19 -9.92 -0.07
C CYS A 55 6.42 -10.34 0.73
N ASP A 56 6.22 -11.19 1.74
CA ASP A 56 7.27 -11.76 2.57
C ASP A 56 8.34 -12.46 1.73
N ALA A 57 7.94 -13.37 0.83
CA ALA A 57 8.86 -14.06 -0.07
C ALA A 57 9.67 -13.13 -1.00
N MET A 58 9.22 -11.89 -1.26
CA MET A 58 9.98 -10.91 -2.03
C MET A 58 11.12 -10.28 -1.22
N PHE A 59 10.97 -10.19 0.09
CA PHE A 59 11.95 -9.61 1.02
C PHE A 59 12.73 -10.67 1.82
N ASP A 60 12.29 -11.93 1.80
CA ASP A 60 12.95 -13.12 2.39
C ASP A 60 14.40 -13.32 1.89
N LEU A 61 14.74 -12.88 0.67
CA LEU A 61 16.15 -12.93 0.21
C LEU A 61 17.07 -11.90 0.90
N ALA A 62 16.49 -10.92 1.59
CA ALA A 62 17.20 -9.96 2.45
C ALA A 62 17.30 -10.44 3.92
N ALA A 63 16.94 -11.70 4.20
CA ALA A 63 16.88 -12.34 5.51
C ALA A 63 18.08 -12.03 6.41
N GLY A 64 17.87 -11.03 7.25
CA GLY A 64 18.73 -10.53 8.30
C GLY A 64 17.85 -9.94 9.40
N HIS A 65 18.41 -9.09 10.26
CA HIS A 65 17.78 -8.54 11.49
C HIS A 65 16.40 -7.87 11.34
N ASP A 66 15.93 -7.63 10.11
CA ASP A 66 14.78 -6.78 9.80
C ASP A 66 13.54 -7.55 9.30
N GLU A 67 13.54 -8.89 9.33
CA GLU A 67 12.40 -9.72 8.91
C GLU A 67 11.10 -9.34 9.64
N GLN A 68 11.18 -9.05 10.94
CA GLN A 68 10.00 -8.62 11.72
C GLN A 68 9.43 -7.27 11.24
N VAL A 69 10.28 -6.40 10.69
CA VAL A 69 9.84 -5.11 10.15
C VAL A 69 9.15 -5.34 8.82
N THR A 70 9.75 -6.12 7.92
CA THR A 70 9.12 -6.44 6.62
C THR A 70 7.83 -7.22 6.78
N ASP A 71 7.75 -8.16 7.73
CA ASP A 71 6.52 -8.88 8.08
C ASP A 71 5.39 -7.93 8.46
N HIS A 72 5.67 -7.00 9.36
CA HIS A 72 4.70 -6.03 9.85
C HIS A 72 4.22 -5.09 8.74
N LEU A 73 5.15 -4.60 7.92
CA LEU A 73 4.85 -3.72 6.80
C LEU A 73 4.03 -4.44 5.73
N CYS A 74 4.37 -5.69 5.40
CA CYS A 74 3.63 -6.51 4.45
C CYS A 74 2.18 -6.75 4.92
N ALA A 75 1.98 -7.09 6.19
CA ALA A 75 0.65 -7.31 6.77
C ALA A 75 -0.23 -6.05 6.72
N GLU A 76 0.29 -4.92 7.20
CA GLU A 76 -0.48 -3.66 7.25
C GLU A 76 -0.81 -3.15 5.84
N GLU A 77 0.10 -3.30 4.88
CA GLU A 77 -0.14 -2.85 3.52
C GLU A 77 -1.13 -3.76 2.77
N CYS A 78 -0.98 -5.07 2.85
CA CYS A 78 -1.88 -6.03 2.19
C CYS A 78 -3.33 -5.79 2.65
N LYS A 79 -3.53 -5.67 3.96
CA LYS A 79 -4.82 -5.38 4.57
C LYS A 79 -5.41 -4.05 4.11
N HIS A 80 -4.58 -3.00 4.03
CA HIS A 80 -5.09 -1.70 3.60
C HIS A 80 -5.43 -1.68 2.12
N GLN A 81 -4.56 -2.18 1.24
CA GLN A 81 -4.79 -2.08 -0.20
C GLN A 81 -5.95 -2.94 -0.65
N LEU A 82 -6.14 -4.13 -0.07
CA LEU A 82 -7.32 -4.94 -0.32
C LEU A 82 -8.60 -4.22 0.14
N ARG A 83 -8.56 -3.53 1.28
CA ARG A 83 -9.69 -2.70 1.74
C ARG A 83 -9.95 -1.54 0.80
N VAL A 84 -8.92 -0.81 0.36
CA VAL A 84 -9.08 0.30 -0.59
C VAL A 84 -9.65 -0.19 -1.91
N GLN A 85 -9.15 -1.28 -2.48
CA GLN A 85 -9.70 -1.84 -3.72
C GLN A 85 -11.16 -2.25 -3.59
N SER A 86 -11.59 -2.78 -2.44
CA SER A 86 -13.00 -3.06 -2.18
C SER A 86 -13.89 -1.81 -2.17
N VAL A 87 -13.31 -0.62 -1.95
CA VAL A 87 -14.01 0.67 -1.92
C VAL A 87 -13.85 1.46 -3.23
N THR A 88 -12.80 1.19 -4.03
CA THR A 88 -12.37 2.00 -5.18
C THR A 88 -12.47 1.28 -6.54
N GLU A 89 -13.60 0.64 -6.82
CA GLU A 89 -13.95 0.12 -8.16
C GLU A 89 -14.13 1.24 -9.24
N HIS A 90 -13.38 2.36 -9.15
CA HIS A 90 -13.27 3.46 -10.12
C HIS A 90 -11.80 3.93 -10.25
N PRO A 91 -11.35 4.34 -11.45
CA PRO A 91 -9.95 4.22 -11.89
C PRO A 91 -8.99 5.20 -11.20
N GLN A 92 -7.97 4.67 -10.54
CA GLN A 92 -6.87 5.46 -9.99
C GLN A 92 -5.85 5.84 -11.09
N PRO A 93 -5.31 7.08 -11.11
CA PRO A 93 -4.42 7.55 -12.16
C PRO A 93 -3.08 6.82 -12.13
N THR A 94 -2.63 6.37 -13.29
CA THR A 94 -1.30 5.81 -13.55
C THR A 94 -0.22 6.84 -13.22
N HIS A 95 0.61 6.60 -12.21
CA HIS A 95 1.90 7.30 -12.09
C HIS A 95 2.92 6.62 -13.03
N PRO A 96 3.77 7.37 -13.78
CA PRO A 96 4.64 6.76 -14.77
C PRO A 96 5.79 5.97 -14.13
N THR A 97 5.90 4.72 -14.59
CA THR A 97 7.07 3.86 -14.79
C THR A 97 8.41 4.36 -14.22
N HIS A 98 8.92 3.67 -13.20
CA HIS A 98 10.34 3.70 -12.86
C HIS A 98 11.16 2.95 -13.94
N PRO A 99 12.33 3.46 -14.37
CA PRO A 99 13.15 2.82 -15.39
C PRO A 99 13.73 1.46 -14.94
N PRO A 100 14.09 0.56 -15.88
CA PRO A 100 14.63 -0.75 -15.56
C PRO A 100 15.93 -0.63 -14.76
N HIS A 101 15.98 -1.33 -13.63
CA HIS A 101 17.17 -1.43 -12.78
C HIS A 101 18.33 -2.04 -13.60
N PRO A 102 19.51 -1.40 -13.69
CA PRO A 102 20.66 -2.01 -14.34
C PRO A 102 21.17 -3.16 -13.45
N THR A 103 21.25 -4.35 -14.04
CA THR A 103 21.95 -5.50 -13.47
C THR A 103 23.45 -5.19 -13.44
N HIS A 104 24.04 -5.28 -12.26
CA HIS A 104 25.44 -5.00 -11.97
C HIS A 104 26.35 -6.16 -12.46
N PRO A 105 27.57 -5.91 -12.97
CA PRO A 105 28.63 -6.91 -13.08
C PRO A 105 29.41 -7.12 -11.78
#